data_AF-A0A519PS02-F1
#
_entry.id   AF-A0A519PS02-F1
#
_cell.length_a   1.000
_cell.length_b   1.000
_cell.length_c   1.000
_cell.angle_alpha   90.00
_cell.angle_beta   90.00
_cell.angle_gamma   90.00
#
_symmetry.space_group_name_H-M   'P 1'
#
loop_
_entity.id
_entity.type
_entity.pdbx_description
1 polymer ?
#
loop_
_entity_poly.entity_id
_entity_poly.type
_entity_poly.pdbx_seq_one_letter_code
_entity_poly.pdbx_strand_id
1 'polypeptide(L)' 'QDLWVELFRPSDGKMARFPVRCRIDNQTEIDYLLAGGVMPYVLRNLAGGGGAPAPEAIAAE' A
#
# COMPACT_ATOMS: atom_id res chain seq x y z
N GLN A 1 9.39 -2.33 -5.65
CA GLN A 1 9.99 -1.10 -6.21
C GLN A 1 10.98 -0.52 -5.20
N ASP A 2 12.04 0.15 -5.63
CA ASP A 2 13.02 0.77 -4.72
C ASP A 2 12.69 2.26 -4.51
N LEU A 3 12.63 2.67 -3.24
CA LEU A 3 12.36 4.04 -2.81
C LEU A 3 13.61 4.61 -2.14
N TRP A 4 13.87 5.88 -2.38
CA TRP A 4 14.90 6.61 -1.64
C TRP A 4 14.26 7.29 -0.44
N VAL A 5 14.75 6.98 0.76
CA VAL A 5 14.31 7.64 2.00
C VAL A 5 15.43 8.50 2.55
N GLU A 6 15.06 9.62 3.15
CA GLU A 6 15.97 10.52 3.85
C GLU A 6 15.70 10.43 5.35
N LEU A 7 16.74 10.12 6.12
CA LEU A 7 16.72 10.03 7.57
C LEU A 7 17.55 11.19 8.14
N PHE A 8 16.90 12.03 8.93
CA PHE A 8 17.61 12.99 9.77
C PHE A 8 18.15 12.30 11.01
N ARG A 9 19.44 12.44 11.29
CA ARG A 9 20.06 11.94 12.52
C ARG A 9 20.31 13.12 13.48
N PRO A 10 19.55 13.23 14.60
CA PRO A 10 19.70 14.33 15.54
C PRO A 10 21.07 14.39 16.23
N SER A 11 21.73 13.24 16.43
CA SER A 11 23.04 13.19 17.11
C SER A 11 24.16 13.89 16.33
N ASP A 12 24.12 13.78 14.99
CA ASP A 12 25.21 14.23 14.12
C ASP A 12 24.78 15.43 13.26
N GLY A 13 23.51 15.83 13.32
CA GLY A 13 22.90 16.88 12.50
C GLY A 13 22.87 16.57 10.99
N LYS A 14 23.18 15.33 10.60
CA LYS A 14 23.34 14.92 9.20
C LYS A 14 22.07 14.27 8.65
N MET A 15 21.89 14.43 7.34
CA MET A 15 20.92 13.67 6.56
C MET A 15 21.59 12.44 5.94
N ALA A 16 20.97 11.28 6.07
CA ALA A 16 21.39 10.05 5.42
C ALA A 16 20.32 9.64 4.39
N ARG A 17 20.75 9.30 3.18
CA ARG A 17 19.86 8.82 2.12
C ARG A 17 20.23 7.40 1.74
N PHE A 18 19.26 6.49 1.79
CA PHE A 18 19.48 5.08 1.48
C PHE A 18 18.26 4.48 0.76
N PRO A 19 18.46 3.46 -0.09
CA PRO A 19 17.37 2.79 -0.78
C PRO A 19 16.66 1.83 0.17
N VAL A 20 15.33 1.76 0.06
CA VAL A 20 14.48 0.78 0.74
C VAL A 20 13.53 0.12 -0.27
N ARG A 21 13.17 -1.14 -0.01
CA ARG A 21 12.24 -1.87 -0.87
C ARG A 21 10.79 -1.61 -0.44
N CYS A 22 10.00 -1.04 -1.34
CA CYS A 22 8.55 -0.98 -1.21
C CYS A 22 7.94 -2.35 -1.55
N ARG A 23 7.23 -2.96 -0.59
CA ARG A 23 6.57 -4.27 -0.66
C ARG A 23 5.09 -4.12 -0.98
N ILE A 24 4.80 -3.53 -2.13
CA ILE A 24 3.46 -3.57 -2.74
C ILE A 24 3.64 -4.52 -3.91
N ASP A 25 3.22 -5.76 -3.70
CA ASP A 25 3.61 -6.90 -4.53
C ASP A 25 2.55 -7.21 -5.61
N ASN A 26 1.29 -6.79 -5.43
CA ASN A 26 0.21 -7.00 -6.41
C ASN A 26 -0.68 -5.77 -6.66
N GLN A 27 -1.55 -5.89 -7.67
CA GLN A 27 -2.47 -4.81 -8.08
C GLN A 27 -3.50 -4.47 -6.99
N THR A 28 -4.02 -5.47 -6.28
CA THR A 28 -4.99 -5.30 -5.20
C THR A 28 -4.42 -4.47 -4.05
N GLU A 29 -3.14 -4.66 -3.71
CA GLU A 29 -2.45 -3.87 -2.68
C GLU A 29 -2.28 -2.40 -3.10
N ILE A 30 -2.12 -2.12 -4.39
CA ILE A 30 -2.13 -0.75 -4.93
C ILE A 30 -3.52 -0.13 -4.69
N ASP A 31 -4.58 -0.85 -5.02
CA ASP A 31 -5.96 -0.36 -4.84
C ASP A 31 -6.28 -0.10 -3.36
N TYR A 32 -5.82 -0.97 -2.47
CA TYR A 32 -5.94 -0.77 -1.03
C TYR A 32 -5.14 0.44 -0.55
N LEU A 33 -3.90 0.63 -1.02
CA LEU A 33 -3.10 1.79 -0.67
C LEU A 33 -3.81 3.09 -1.10
N LEU A 34 -4.29 3.14 -2.35
CA LEU A 34 -4.97 4.33 -2.90
C LEU A 34 -6.30 4.61 -2.19
N ALA A 35 -6.99 3.57 -1.72
CA ALA A 35 -8.21 3.75 -0.93
C ALA A 35 -7.93 4.23 0.51
N GLY A 36 -6.69 4.14 1.00
CA GLY A 36 -6.33 4.43 2.40
C GLY A 36 -6.44 3.22 3.33
N GLY A 37 -6.41 2.01 2.76
CA GLY A 37 -6.45 0.73 3.44
C GLY A 37 -7.56 -0.19 2.91
N VAL A 38 -7.51 -1.45 3.35
CA VAL A 38 -8.49 -2.47 2.95
C VAL A 38 -9.91 -2.13 3.42
N MET A 39 -10.09 -1.63 4.65
CA MET A 39 -11.42 -1.30 5.17
C MET A 39 -12.08 -0.12 4.43
N PRO A 40 -11.38 1.01 4.18
CA PRO A 40 -11.92 2.07 3.31
C PRO A 40 -12.28 1.58 1.90
N TYR A 41 -11.46 0.71 1.30
CA TYR A 41 -11.75 0.12 -0.01
C TYR A 41 -13.06 -0.66 -0.01
N VAL A 42 -13.21 -1.59 0.95
CA VAL A 42 -14.39 -2.46 1.06
C VAL A 42 -15.65 -1.65 1.35
N LEU A 43 -15.61 -0.74 2.33
CA LEU A 43 -16.79 0.03 2.72
C LEU A 43 -17.30 0.94 1.60
N ARG A 44 -16.40 1.55 0.82
CA ARG A 44 -16.79 2.38 -0.34
C ARG A 44 -17.44 1.55 -1.44
N ASN A 45 -16.92 0.35 -1.71
CA ASN A 45 -17.50 -0.55 -2.71
C ASN A 45 -18.90 -1.00 -2.27
N LEU A 46 -19.07 -1.38 -1.00
CA LEU A 46 -20.38 -1.75 -0.45
C LEU A 46 -21.39 -0.59 -0.50
N ALA A 47 -20.96 0.63 -0.19
CA ALA A 47 -21.81 1.81 -0.24
C ALA A 47 -22.20 2.21 -1.67
N GLY A 48 -21.36 1.92 -2.66
CA GLY A 48 -21.58 2.23 -4.08
C GLY A 48 -22.61 1.34 -4.78
N GLY A 49 -23.21 0.36 -4.09
CA GLY A 49 -24.24 -0.53 -4.65
C GLY A 49 -23.74 -1.53 -5.69
N GLY A 50 -22.48 -1.44 -6.11
CA GLY A 50 -21.80 -2.48 -6.87
C GLY A 50 -21.31 -3.55 -5.91
N GLY A 51 -21.82 -4.79 -6.07
CA GLY A 51 -21.23 -5.95 -5.42
C GLY A 51 -19.71 -5.87 -5.54
N ALA A 52 -19.01 -6.12 -4.42
CA ALA A 52 -17.56 -6.03 -4.35
C ALA A 52 -16.95 -6.64 -5.63
N PRO A 53 -15.96 -5.99 -6.29
CA PRO A 53 -15.18 -6.71 -7.28
C PRO A 53 -14.70 -7.97 -6.57
N ALA A 54 -15.18 -9.12 -7.03
CA ALA A 54 -14.82 -10.39 -6.45
C ALA A 54 -13.29 -10.42 -6.46
N PRO A 55 -12.63 -10.70 -5.32
CA PRO A 55 -11.22 -11.02 -5.39
C PRO A 55 -11.14 -12.23 -6.31
N GLU A 56 -10.61 -12.06 -7.52
CA GLU A 56 -10.06 -13.15 -8.31
C GLU A 56 -8.85 -13.68 -7.54
N ALA A 57 -9.09 -14.34 -6.40
CA ALA A 57 -8.20 -15.16 -5.57
C ALA A 57 -8.72 -15.23 -4.12
N ILE A 58 -9.77 -16.01 -3.88
CA ILE A 58 -9.72 -17.02 -2.80
C ILE A 58 -9.53 -18.41 -3.43
N ALA A 59 -8.97 -18.45 -4.65
CA ALA A 59 -8.69 -19.66 -5.39
C ALA A 59 -7.18 -19.88 -5.40
N ALA A 60 -6.83 -21.09 -4.93
CA ALA A 60 -5.57 -21.82 -5.05
C ALA A 60 -4.44 -21.49 -4.04
N GLU A 61 -4.36 -22.42 -3.08
CA GLU A 61 -3.18 -22.99 -2.38
C GLU A 61 -2.25 -22.08 -1.54
#